data_AF-A0A1I7EZB3-F1
#
_entry.id   AF-A0A1I7EZB3-F1
#
_cell.length_a   1.000
_cell.length_b   1.000
_cell.length_c   1.000
_cell.angle_alpha   90.00
_cell.angle_beta   90.00
_cell.angle_gamma   90.00
#
_symmetry.space_group_name_H-M   'P 1'
#
loop_
_entity.id
_entity.type
_entity.pdbx_description
1 polymer ?
#
loop_
_entity_poly.entity_id
_entity_poly.type
_entity_poly.pdbx_seq_one_letter_code
_entity_poly.pdbx_strand_id
1 'polypeptide(L)'
;MRSLSRVLSACCFAVIAGCGGDYTDTSSPVQQRLALGAPARAIEPLTLAGDRDSYAISNTGAGYRIAGAGGESIAAATSVKRIRFADVSLALDGEVAGNVYRLYQAAFNRTPDVAGLGYWLGQFDGGTQLEQIAAAFVASEEFSRLYGATPTDQQFITALYANVLHRVPDAGGLDYWMKSLQAGVSRPAVLIAFAASTENRTQTASAIEAGIAYAETGVAYRPVAKSATQSDVTAGAAVMLDGSASSDANGDRLLYDWSVTNPNGGKAIVTPLPAGKATFIADMAGSYSVTLLANDGKLVSQPFQHLVLAKARAVAPIADTGVYKCTAIDHDLALSLYSQGHTYLDRDHDGKPCEATDKTAETPVTAPVTPPTTTGKCWVNGYRRSNGTYVSGYWRKC
;
A
#
# COMPACT_ATOMS: atom_id res chain seq x y z
N MET A 1 82.81 3.77 26.09
CA MET A 1 82.00 4.04 27.30
C MET A 1 81.54 5.49 27.24
N ARG A 2 80.21 5.74 27.30
CA ARG A 2 79.51 7.06 27.38
C ARG A 2 79.73 7.96 26.15
N SER A 3 78.79 8.68 25.54
CA SER A 3 77.36 9.02 25.67
C SER A 3 76.94 9.51 24.25
N LEU A 4 75.71 9.75 23.80
CA LEU A 4 74.55 10.40 24.40
C LEU A 4 73.38 10.19 23.41
N SER A 5 72.21 9.81 23.92
CA SER A 5 70.94 9.70 23.19
C SER A 5 70.36 11.07 22.84
N ARG A 6 69.73 11.18 21.68
CA ARG A 6 68.57 12.06 21.44
C ARG A 6 67.55 11.27 20.61
N VAL A 7 66.61 10.63 21.30
CA VAL A 7 65.35 10.16 20.71
C VAL A 7 64.31 11.21 21.05
N LEU A 8 63.74 11.85 20.02
CA LEU A 8 62.58 12.73 20.14
C LEU A 8 61.43 11.91 20.72
N SER A 9 60.92 12.35 21.87
CA SER A 9 59.66 11.90 22.45
C SER A 9 58.51 12.48 21.62
N ALA A 10 57.88 11.65 20.80
CA ALA A 10 56.58 11.95 20.23
C ALA A 10 55.50 11.52 21.23
N CYS A 11 54.83 12.51 21.83
CA CYS A 11 53.60 12.30 22.59
C CYS A 11 52.56 11.66 21.67
N CYS A 12 52.23 10.39 21.95
CA CYS A 12 51.11 9.69 21.33
C CYS A 12 49.83 10.16 22.06
N PHE A 13 49.15 11.17 21.52
CA PHE A 13 47.78 11.49 21.92
C PHE A 13 46.85 10.44 21.31
N ALA A 14 46.17 9.70 22.18
CA ALA A 14 45.11 8.78 21.80
C ALA A 14 43.97 9.57 21.14
N VAL A 15 43.68 9.23 19.89
CA VAL A 15 42.52 9.73 19.12
C VAL A 15 41.26 9.13 19.73
N ILE A 16 40.48 9.95 20.44
CA ILE A 16 39.12 9.61 20.85
C ILE A 16 38.22 9.96 19.67
N ALA A 17 37.80 8.92 18.92
CA ALA A 17 36.74 9.00 17.95
C ALA A 17 35.38 9.19 18.67
N GLY A 18 35.10 10.44 19.07
CA GLY A 18 33.73 10.92 19.19
C GLY A 18 33.21 11.24 17.80
N CYS A 19 31.89 11.29 17.60
CA CYS A 19 31.28 11.51 16.29
C CYS A 19 31.48 12.93 15.72
N GLY A 20 32.73 13.27 15.44
CA GLY A 20 33.13 14.22 14.43
C GLY A 20 33.53 13.45 13.18
N GLY A 21 32.58 13.31 12.24
CA GLY A 21 32.97 13.16 10.84
C GLY A 21 33.69 14.43 10.39
N ASP A 22 34.74 14.27 9.59
CA ASP A 22 35.64 15.32 9.08
C ASP A 22 34.97 16.70 8.87
N TYR A 23 35.14 17.59 9.84
CA TYR A 23 35.00 19.03 9.66
C TYR A 23 36.40 19.60 9.44
N THR A 24 36.85 19.64 8.19
CA THR A 24 37.86 20.61 7.75
C THR A 24 37.23 21.97 7.41
N ASP A 25 35.94 22.15 7.67
CA ASP A 25 35.28 23.45 7.59
C ASP A 25 35.45 24.18 8.92
N THR A 26 36.34 25.17 8.92
CA THR A 26 36.63 26.06 10.06
C THR A 26 35.58 27.16 10.24
N SER A 27 34.44 27.08 9.56
CA SER A 27 33.34 28.00 9.81
C SER A 27 32.66 27.67 11.15
N SER A 28 32.62 28.66 12.04
CA SER A 28 31.86 28.61 13.28
C SER A 28 30.39 28.28 12.99
N PRO A 29 29.63 27.62 13.88
CA PRO A 29 28.17 27.48 13.74
C PRO A 29 27.44 28.84 13.61
N VAL A 30 28.10 29.96 13.90
CA VAL A 30 27.63 31.33 13.64
C VAL A 30 27.66 31.70 12.14
N GLN A 31 28.44 31.00 11.32
CA GLN A 31 28.62 31.29 9.88
C GLN A 31 27.76 30.45 8.95
N GLN A 32 27.07 29.42 9.45
CA GLN A 32 26.03 28.74 8.69
C GLN A 32 24.68 29.47 8.82
N ARG A 33 24.70 30.80 8.64
CA ARG A 33 23.49 31.56 8.36
C ARG A 33 23.03 31.18 6.97
N LEU A 34 22.08 30.27 6.90
CA LEU A 34 21.35 29.94 5.68
C LEU A 34 20.66 31.24 5.20
N ALA A 35 21.32 31.98 4.32
CA ALA A 35 20.75 33.13 3.64
C ALA A 35 19.74 32.62 2.60
N LEU A 36 18.56 32.18 3.06
CA LEU A 36 17.39 32.07 2.21
C LEU A 36 16.64 33.40 2.32
N GLY A 37 16.95 34.30 1.40
CA GLY A 37 16.40 35.66 1.38
C GLY A 37 14.96 35.73 0.88
N ALA A 38 14.22 36.70 1.45
CA ALA A 38 12.96 37.32 1.01
C ALA A 38 11.75 36.39 0.74
N PRO A 39 10.50 36.86 0.95
CA PRO A 39 9.32 36.04 0.74
C PRO A 39 9.23 35.61 -0.73
N ALA A 40 9.38 34.31 -0.97
CA ALA A 40 9.21 33.74 -2.29
C ALA A 40 7.74 33.93 -2.70
N ARG A 41 7.54 34.41 -3.94
CA ARG A 41 6.26 34.30 -4.64
C ARG A 41 5.77 32.85 -4.49
N ALA A 42 4.47 32.65 -4.21
CA ALA A 42 3.88 31.33 -4.04
C ALA A 42 4.37 30.39 -5.17
N ILE A 43 4.96 29.26 -4.80
CA ILE A 43 5.47 28.29 -5.76
C ILE A 43 4.27 27.66 -6.46
N GLU A 44 3.97 28.09 -7.68
CA GLU A 44 2.89 27.49 -8.46
C GLU A 44 3.28 26.05 -8.86
N PRO A 45 2.49 25.03 -8.48
CA PRO A 45 2.80 23.65 -8.80
C PRO A 45 2.53 23.35 -10.27
N LEU A 46 3.36 22.49 -10.87
CA LEU A 46 3.03 21.83 -12.12
C LEU A 46 1.83 20.90 -11.87
N THR A 47 0.69 21.13 -12.54
CA THR A 47 -0.48 20.27 -12.38
C THR A 47 -0.51 19.19 -13.45
N LEU A 48 -0.64 17.92 -13.03
CA LEU A 48 -0.79 16.77 -13.91
C LEU A 48 -2.15 16.11 -13.66
N ALA A 49 -2.79 15.64 -14.73
CA ALA A 49 -4.12 15.04 -14.64
C ALA A 49 -4.04 13.57 -14.15
N GLY A 50 -4.90 13.19 -13.22
CA GLY A 50 -4.93 11.81 -12.70
C GLY A 50 -4.03 11.60 -11.48
N ASP A 51 -3.91 10.35 -11.05
CA ASP A 51 -3.29 9.97 -9.77
C ASP A 51 -1.77 9.82 -9.87
N ARG A 52 -1.06 10.08 -8.76
CA ARG A 52 0.40 10.00 -8.68
C ARG A 52 0.96 8.65 -9.14
N ASP A 53 0.26 7.56 -8.88
CA ASP A 53 0.69 6.21 -9.28
C ASP A 53 0.60 5.97 -10.80
N SER A 54 -0.05 6.87 -11.55
CA SER A 54 -0.08 6.84 -13.03
C SER A 54 1.20 7.38 -13.67
N TYR A 55 2.14 7.88 -12.86
CA TYR A 55 3.35 8.57 -13.31
C TYR A 55 4.61 7.96 -12.67
N ALA A 56 5.59 7.62 -13.51
CA ALA A 56 6.94 7.32 -13.08
C ALA A 56 7.75 8.61 -13.03
N ILE A 57 8.37 8.90 -11.87
CA ILE A 57 9.17 10.10 -11.67
C ILE A 57 10.59 9.67 -11.32
N SER A 58 11.57 10.15 -12.07
CA SER A 58 12.98 9.86 -11.83
C SER A 58 13.82 11.14 -11.88
N ASN A 59 14.78 11.26 -10.96
CA ASN A 59 15.76 12.33 -10.97
C ASN A 59 16.84 12.00 -12.02
N THR A 60 17.19 12.97 -12.87
CA THR A 60 18.18 12.79 -13.95
C THR A 60 19.48 13.56 -13.70
N GLY A 61 19.62 14.21 -12.54
CA GLY A 61 20.71 15.16 -12.24
C GLY A 61 20.54 16.53 -12.90
N ALA A 62 19.87 16.61 -14.05
CA ALA A 62 19.50 17.85 -14.75
C ALA A 62 18.06 18.32 -14.47
N GLY A 63 17.35 17.64 -13.56
CA GLY A 63 15.93 17.87 -13.26
C GLY A 63 15.22 16.55 -12.99
N TYR A 64 13.93 16.50 -13.35
CA TYR A 64 13.11 15.31 -13.21
C TYR A 64 12.55 14.88 -14.55
N ARG A 65 12.51 13.57 -14.80
CA ARG A 65 11.75 12.96 -15.87
C ARG A 65 10.45 12.41 -15.30
N ILE A 66 9.34 12.82 -15.88
CA ILE A 66 7.99 12.38 -15.51
C ILE A 66 7.41 11.63 -16.71
N ALA A 67 7.20 10.33 -16.58
CA ALA A 67 6.62 9.50 -17.63
C ALA A 67 5.23 9.03 -17.21
N GLY A 68 4.21 9.37 -18.01
CA GLY A 68 2.86 8.86 -17.82
C GLY A 68 2.69 7.47 -18.45
N ALA A 69 1.64 6.74 -18.06
CA ALA A 69 1.33 5.41 -18.59
C ALA A 69 1.16 5.35 -20.13
N GLY A 70 0.82 6.47 -20.78
CA GLY A 70 0.68 6.56 -22.25
C GLY A 70 1.99 6.69 -23.04
N GLY A 71 3.15 6.63 -22.38
CA GLY A 71 4.47 6.80 -23.02
C GLY A 71 4.90 8.25 -23.20
N GLU A 72 4.00 9.22 -22.97
CA GLU A 72 4.34 10.63 -22.89
C GLU A 72 5.31 10.88 -21.74
N SER A 73 6.39 11.61 -22.02
CA SER A 73 7.42 11.94 -21.05
C SER A 73 7.63 13.43 -21.00
N ILE A 74 7.41 14.02 -19.83
CA ILE A 74 7.66 15.43 -19.57
C ILE A 74 9.04 15.52 -18.93
N ALA A 75 9.94 16.26 -19.56
CA ALA A 75 11.16 16.71 -18.90
C ALA A 75 10.80 17.93 -18.05
N ALA A 76 10.78 17.77 -16.73
CA ALA A 76 10.62 18.86 -15.80
C ALA A 76 12.00 19.48 -15.51
N ALA A 77 12.11 20.79 -15.76
CA ALA A 77 13.30 21.55 -15.41
C ALA A 77 13.57 21.48 -13.89
N THR A 78 14.82 21.69 -13.48
CA THR A 78 15.21 21.82 -12.06
C THR A 78 14.44 22.88 -11.28
N SER A 79 13.78 23.82 -11.97
CA SER A 79 12.93 24.85 -11.37
C SER A 79 11.57 24.32 -10.87
N VAL A 80 11.11 23.15 -11.33
CA VAL A 80 9.86 22.55 -10.85
C VAL A 80 10.10 21.97 -9.46
N LYS A 81 9.56 22.63 -8.44
CA LYS A 81 9.70 22.22 -7.03
C LYS A 81 8.48 21.49 -6.49
N ARG A 82 7.33 21.62 -7.15
CA ARG A 82 6.04 21.06 -6.73
C ARG A 82 5.31 20.50 -7.93
N ILE A 83 4.73 19.32 -7.78
CA ILE A 83 3.78 18.74 -8.74
C ILE A 83 2.48 18.47 -8.00
N ARG A 84 1.35 18.86 -8.58
CA ARG A 84 0.02 18.52 -8.08
C ARG A 84 -0.61 17.44 -8.96
N PHE A 85 -0.93 16.30 -8.36
CA PHE A 85 -1.77 15.26 -8.96
C PHE A 85 -3.19 15.39 -8.42
N ALA A 86 -4.09 14.55 -8.91
CA ALA A 86 -5.46 14.57 -8.46
C ALA A 86 -5.67 13.95 -7.07
N ASP A 87 -4.80 13.04 -6.62
CA ASP A 87 -4.85 12.36 -5.31
C ASP A 87 -3.85 12.89 -4.28
N VAL A 88 -2.74 13.51 -4.70
CA VAL A 88 -1.72 14.04 -3.78
C VAL A 88 -0.82 15.06 -4.49
N SER A 89 -0.07 15.88 -3.74
CA SER A 89 1.03 16.68 -4.29
C SER A 89 2.39 16.11 -3.92
N LEU A 90 3.40 16.46 -4.71
CA LEU A 90 4.76 15.97 -4.57
C LEU A 90 5.75 17.13 -4.55
N ALA A 91 6.55 17.22 -3.49
CA ALA A 91 7.65 18.18 -3.38
C ALA A 91 8.94 17.56 -3.91
N LEU A 92 9.59 18.24 -4.85
CA LEU A 92 10.78 17.76 -5.56
C LEU A 92 12.09 18.39 -5.05
N ASP A 93 12.00 19.35 -4.12
CA ASP A 93 13.14 20.02 -3.51
C ASP A 93 13.60 19.29 -2.25
N GLY A 94 14.53 18.34 -2.44
CA GLY A 94 15.18 17.61 -1.33
C GLY A 94 15.95 18.48 -0.33
N GLU A 95 16.21 19.75 -0.67
CA GLU A 95 16.76 20.73 0.30
C GLU A 95 15.67 21.26 1.23
N VAL A 96 14.67 21.99 0.72
CA VAL A 96 13.64 22.62 1.57
C VAL A 96 12.69 21.57 2.13
N ALA A 97 11.96 20.85 1.27
CA ALA A 97 11.01 19.86 1.74
C ALA A 97 11.71 18.70 2.46
N GLY A 98 12.91 18.34 2.01
CA GLY A 98 13.74 17.36 2.72
C GLY A 98 14.18 17.85 4.11
N ASN A 99 14.42 19.14 4.33
CA ASN A 99 14.75 19.65 5.66
C ASN A 99 13.57 19.54 6.62
N VAL A 100 12.36 19.88 6.17
CA VAL A 100 11.14 19.70 6.99
C VAL A 100 10.88 18.22 7.27
N TYR A 101 11.03 17.36 6.26
CA TYR A 101 10.94 15.90 6.44
C TYR A 101 11.94 15.40 7.48
N ARG A 102 13.19 15.86 7.40
CA ARG A 102 14.25 15.48 8.36
C ARG A 102 14.02 16.04 9.76
N LEU A 103 13.31 17.16 9.92
CA LEU A 103 12.87 17.64 11.24
C LEU A 103 11.88 16.67 11.88
N TYR A 104 10.93 16.10 11.14
CA TYR A 104 10.05 15.04 11.65
C TYR A 104 10.83 13.80 12.08
N GLN A 105 11.77 13.35 11.25
CA GLN A 105 12.62 12.20 11.59
C GLN A 105 13.44 12.48 12.86
N ALA A 106 14.06 13.66 12.97
CA ALA A 106 14.89 13.99 14.11
C ALA A 106 14.10 14.22 15.40
N ALA A 107 12.99 14.95 15.32
CA ALA A 107 12.16 15.27 16.48
C ALA A 107 11.37 14.04 16.97
N PHE A 108 10.80 13.26 16.06
CA PHE A 108 9.76 12.29 16.41
C PHE A 108 10.07 10.84 15.97
N ASN A 109 11.20 10.61 15.30
CA ASN A 109 11.58 9.29 14.77
C ASN A 109 10.48 8.67 13.89
N ARG A 110 9.84 9.49 13.05
CA ARG A 110 8.81 9.06 12.12
C ARG A 110 8.87 9.83 10.80
N THR A 111 8.30 9.22 9.77
CA THR A 111 7.93 9.92 8.54
C THR A 111 6.78 10.90 8.82
N PRO A 112 6.78 12.11 8.24
CA PRO A 112 5.63 12.98 8.33
C PRO A 112 4.41 12.35 7.67
N ASP A 113 3.23 12.64 8.20
CA ASP A 113 1.99 12.48 7.47
C ASP A 113 1.88 13.58 6.40
N VAL A 114 1.17 13.26 5.32
CA VAL A 114 1.10 14.10 4.11
C VAL A 114 0.47 15.48 4.38
N ALA A 115 -0.54 15.56 5.25
CA ALA A 115 -1.21 16.81 5.61
C ALA A 115 -0.32 17.68 6.52
N GLY A 116 0.30 17.09 7.54
CA GLY A 116 1.22 17.76 8.44
C GLY A 116 2.48 18.27 7.73
N LEU A 117 3.02 17.52 6.76
CA LEU A 117 4.10 18.02 5.91
C LEU A 117 3.63 19.22 5.09
N GLY A 118 2.46 19.11 4.45
CA GLY A 118 1.94 20.17 3.59
C GLY A 118 1.64 21.47 4.33
N TYR A 119 1.20 21.40 5.59
CA TYR A 119 1.08 22.57 6.45
C TYR A 119 2.43 23.28 6.61
N TRP A 120 3.50 22.57 6.98
CA TRP A 120 4.81 23.18 7.20
C TRP A 120 5.47 23.67 5.92
N LEU A 121 5.28 22.96 4.80
CA LEU A 121 5.73 23.44 3.49
C LEU A 121 5.00 24.73 3.12
N GLY A 122 3.69 24.82 3.35
CA GLY A 122 2.93 26.05 3.15
C GLY A 122 3.43 27.22 4.02
N GLN A 123 3.75 26.97 5.29
CA GLN A 123 4.33 27.98 6.18
C GLN A 123 5.71 28.44 5.69
N PHE A 124 6.55 27.49 5.28
CA PHE A 124 7.91 27.77 4.77
C PHE A 124 7.85 28.55 3.46
N ASP A 125 7.03 28.11 2.50
CA ASP A 125 6.83 28.78 1.22
C ASP A 125 6.21 30.18 1.41
N GLY A 126 5.47 30.39 2.51
CA GLY A 126 4.96 31.68 2.98
C GLY A 126 6.00 32.58 3.70
N GLY A 127 7.25 32.13 3.85
CA GLY A 127 8.36 32.89 4.43
C GLY A 127 8.71 32.57 5.88
N THR A 128 8.09 31.55 6.48
CA THR A 128 8.45 31.09 7.83
C THR A 128 9.84 30.46 7.81
N GLN A 129 10.70 30.86 8.75
CA GLN A 129 12.06 30.33 8.81
C GLN A 129 12.09 28.91 9.41
N LEU A 130 13.06 28.09 8.98
CA LEU A 130 13.21 26.72 9.48
C LEU A 130 13.36 26.66 11.00
N GLU A 131 14.04 27.63 11.62
CA GLU A 131 14.19 27.71 13.08
C GLU A 131 12.86 27.94 13.80
N GLN A 132 11.93 28.71 13.20
CA GLN A 132 10.59 28.91 13.74
C GLN A 132 9.75 27.63 13.64
N ILE A 133 9.90 26.89 12.54
CA ILE A 133 9.28 25.57 12.37
C ILE A 133 9.82 24.60 13.43
N ALA A 134 11.14 24.49 13.57
CA ALA A 134 11.76 23.65 14.59
C ALA A 134 11.34 24.05 16.02
N ALA A 135 11.19 25.35 16.29
CA ALA A 135 10.66 25.84 17.56
C ALA A 135 9.23 25.36 17.83
N ALA A 136 8.37 25.37 16.81
CA ALA A 136 7.02 24.86 16.93
C ALA A 136 6.98 23.34 17.16
N PHE A 137 7.91 22.58 16.58
CA PHE A 137 8.05 21.14 16.86
C PHE A 137 8.43 20.91 18.32
N VAL A 138 9.46 21.60 18.82
CA VAL A 138 9.91 21.49 20.22
C VAL A 138 8.81 21.91 21.21
N ALA A 139 7.96 22.87 20.83
CA ALA A 139 6.83 23.33 21.65
C ALA A 139 5.56 22.46 21.53
N SER A 140 5.56 21.43 20.67
CA SER A 140 4.37 20.63 20.40
C SER A 140 4.02 19.68 21.54
N GLU A 141 2.74 19.30 21.61
CA GLU A 141 2.28 18.24 22.51
C GLU A 141 2.94 16.89 22.19
N GLU A 142 3.16 16.58 20.90
CA GLU A 142 3.86 15.37 20.47
C GLU A 142 5.28 15.31 21.04
N PHE A 143 6.01 16.42 20.99
CA PHE A 143 7.33 16.53 21.59
C PHE A 143 7.27 16.35 23.11
N SER A 144 6.32 17.01 23.77
CA SER A 144 6.13 16.88 25.22
C SER A 144 5.80 15.44 25.64
N ARG A 145 5.06 14.69 24.82
CA ARG A 145 4.75 13.27 25.05
C ARG A 145 5.97 12.37 24.89
N LEU A 146 6.85 12.67 23.93
CA LEU A 146 8.02 11.85 23.61
C LEU A 146 9.22 12.14 24.52
N TYR A 147 9.44 13.39 24.90
CA TYR A 147 10.60 13.84 25.67
C TYR A 147 10.28 14.14 27.15
N GLY A 148 8.99 14.21 27.49
CA GLY A 148 8.50 14.72 28.78
C GLY A 148 8.15 16.21 28.71
N ALA A 149 7.38 16.69 29.69
CA ALA A 149 6.89 18.07 29.70
C ALA A 149 8.01 19.13 29.80
N THR A 150 9.09 18.81 30.49
CA THR A 150 10.25 19.69 30.68
C THR A 150 11.55 18.87 30.70
N PRO A 151 11.99 18.34 29.53
CA PRO A 151 13.20 17.52 29.48
C PRO A 151 14.41 18.37 29.87
N THR A 152 15.36 17.79 30.59
CA THR A 152 16.68 18.40 30.76
C THR A 152 17.43 18.42 29.43
N ASP A 153 18.44 19.27 29.30
CA ASP A 153 19.26 19.33 28.08
C ASP A 153 19.90 17.98 27.75
N GLN A 154 20.35 17.25 28.77
CA GLN A 154 20.91 15.91 28.59
C GLN A 154 19.87 14.91 28.06
N GLN A 155 18.64 14.93 28.59
CA GLN A 155 17.54 14.09 28.10
C GLN A 155 17.18 14.43 26.65
N PHE A 156 17.11 15.73 26.33
CA PHE A 156 16.85 16.22 24.98
C PHE A 156 17.91 15.72 23.98
N ILE A 157 19.19 15.91 24.28
CA ILE A 157 20.29 15.45 23.40
C ILE A 157 20.28 13.93 23.26
N THR A 158 20.11 13.20 24.36
CA THR A 158 20.11 11.73 24.34
C THR A 158 18.98 11.18 23.46
N ALA A 159 17.79 11.78 23.52
CA ALA A 159 16.67 11.42 22.67
C ALA A 159 16.92 11.74 21.19
N LEU A 160 17.54 12.88 20.85
CA LEU A 160 17.93 13.18 19.46
C LEU A 160 18.94 12.18 18.91
N TYR A 161 19.91 11.75 19.71
CA TYR A 161 20.84 10.68 19.34
C TYR A 161 20.12 9.35 19.07
N ALA A 162 19.13 9.00 19.90
CA ALA A 162 18.35 7.79 19.70
C ALA A 162 17.48 7.85 18.43
N ASN A 163 16.88 9.00 18.14
CA ASN A 163 16.01 9.19 16.98
C ASN A 163 16.77 9.21 15.66
N VAL A 164 17.91 9.92 15.61
CA VAL A 164 18.65 10.17 14.35
C VAL A 164 19.78 9.17 14.15
N LEU A 165 20.50 8.82 15.22
CA LEU A 165 21.70 8.00 15.11
C LEU A 165 21.49 6.58 15.63
N HIS A 166 20.31 6.28 16.18
CA HIS A 166 19.93 4.99 16.74
C HIS A 166 20.96 4.43 17.73
N ARG A 167 21.57 5.33 18.51
CA ARG A 167 22.58 5.01 19.53
C ARG A 167 22.50 6.00 20.69
N VAL A 168 23.15 5.65 21.79
CA VAL A 168 23.40 6.61 22.88
C VAL A 168 24.53 7.57 22.48
N PRO A 169 24.54 8.82 22.98
CA PRO A 169 25.66 9.71 22.77
C PRO A 169 26.92 9.18 23.44
N ASP A 170 28.05 9.29 22.76
CA ASP A 170 29.36 9.14 23.38
C ASP A 170 29.66 10.35 24.29
N ALA A 171 30.61 10.19 25.22
CA ALA A 171 30.91 11.23 26.21
C ALA A 171 31.35 12.55 25.59
N GLY A 172 32.12 12.50 24.49
CA GLY A 172 32.59 13.70 23.79
C GLY A 172 31.47 14.42 23.04
N GLY A 173 30.62 13.67 22.34
CA GLY A 173 29.44 14.19 21.66
C GLY A 173 28.45 14.85 22.61
N LEU A 174 28.15 14.19 23.75
CA LEU A 174 27.27 14.77 24.76
C LEU A 174 27.85 16.08 25.33
N ASP A 175 29.14 16.10 25.68
CA ASP A 175 29.81 17.29 26.22
C ASP A 175 29.81 18.47 25.22
N TYR A 176 30.03 18.20 23.93
CA TYR A 176 29.96 19.23 22.88
C TYR A 176 28.58 19.91 22.82
N TRP A 177 27.50 19.12 22.79
CA TRP A 177 26.15 19.66 22.71
C TRP A 177 25.74 20.38 23.99
N MET A 178 26.10 19.84 25.16
CA MET A 178 25.85 20.49 26.45
C MET A 178 26.55 21.86 26.53
N LYS A 179 27.81 21.96 26.09
CA LYS A 179 28.53 23.25 26.02
C LYS A 179 27.91 24.21 25.02
N SER A 180 27.39 23.71 23.90
CA SER A 180 26.71 24.53 22.89
C SER A 180 25.41 25.14 23.44
N LEU A 181 24.60 24.34 24.14
CA LEU A 181 23.39 24.82 24.82
C LEU A 181 23.72 25.84 25.91
N GLN A 182 24.77 25.59 26.71
CA GLN A 182 25.27 26.55 27.71
C GLN A 182 25.78 27.86 27.09
N ALA A 183 26.34 27.80 25.88
CA ALA A 183 26.78 28.98 25.13
C ALA A 183 25.62 29.74 24.44
N GLY A 184 24.37 29.32 24.63
CA GLY A 184 23.18 30.01 24.14
C GLY A 184 22.64 29.50 22.81
N VAL A 185 23.14 28.38 22.28
CA VAL A 185 22.51 27.72 21.13
C VAL A 185 21.12 27.24 21.53
N SER A 186 20.11 27.54 20.71
CA SER A 186 18.72 27.19 20.99
C SER A 186 18.48 25.68 20.78
N ARG A 187 17.55 25.08 21.52
CA ARG A 187 17.13 23.68 21.26
C ARG A 187 16.60 23.48 19.82
N PRO A 188 15.83 24.42 19.23
CA PRO A 188 15.47 24.36 17.82
C PRO A 188 16.68 24.33 16.88
N ALA A 189 17.72 25.12 17.15
CA ALA A 189 18.95 25.11 16.36
C ALA A 189 19.70 23.77 16.50
N VAL A 190 19.75 23.17 17.70
CA VAL A 190 20.29 21.82 17.89
C VAL A 190 19.47 20.79 17.10
N LEU A 191 18.14 20.83 17.18
CA LEU A 191 17.27 19.93 16.42
C LEU A 191 17.54 20.03 14.91
N ILE A 192 17.70 21.26 14.38
CA ILE A 192 18.08 21.48 12.99
C ILE A 192 19.44 20.86 12.66
N ALA A 193 20.43 20.98 13.55
CA ALA A 193 21.75 20.41 13.34
C ALA A 193 21.71 18.87 13.27
N PHE A 194 20.94 18.21 14.14
CA PHE A 194 20.69 16.77 14.05
C PHE A 194 19.92 16.41 12.78
N ALA A 195 18.89 17.18 12.43
CA ALA A 195 18.13 16.96 11.21
C ALA A 195 19.01 17.06 9.95
N ALA A 196 19.99 17.96 9.94
CA ALA A 196 20.92 18.19 8.84
C ALA A 196 22.17 17.29 8.86
N SER A 197 22.32 16.39 9.84
CA SER A 197 23.49 15.53 9.95
C SER A 197 23.64 14.62 8.73
N THR A 198 24.88 14.23 8.42
CA THR A 198 25.18 13.32 7.31
C THR A 198 24.46 11.98 7.47
N GLU A 199 24.37 11.49 8.70
CA GLU A 199 23.66 10.25 9.04
C GLU A 199 22.17 10.38 8.72
N ASN A 200 21.50 11.45 9.16
CA ASN A 200 20.07 11.63 8.90
C ASN A 200 19.78 11.83 7.41
N ARG A 201 20.64 12.58 6.71
CA ARG A 201 20.56 12.75 5.25
C ARG A 201 20.70 11.41 4.52
N THR A 202 21.63 10.57 4.96
CA THR A 202 21.83 9.23 4.38
C THR A 202 20.64 8.32 4.63
N GLN A 203 20.10 8.32 5.86
CA GLN A 203 18.93 7.50 6.22
C GLN A 203 17.67 7.91 5.47
N THR A 204 17.49 9.21 5.21
CA THR A 204 16.29 9.74 4.55
C THR A 204 16.42 9.84 3.03
N ALA A 205 17.61 9.61 2.45
CA ALA A 205 17.86 9.81 1.04
C ALA A 205 16.91 9.02 0.13
N SER A 206 16.74 7.72 0.38
CA SER A 206 15.85 6.86 -0.42
C SER A 206 14.39 7.23 -0.28
N ALA A 207 13.97 7.68 0.92
CA ALA A 207 12.58 8.07 1.18
C ALA A 207 12.17 9.35 0.44
N ILE A 208 13.13 10.22 0.07
CA ILE A 208 12.85 11.50 -0.58
C ILE A 208 13.33 11.56 -2.05
N GLU A 209 14.00 10.52 -2.55
CA GLU A 209 14.62 10.48 -3.88
C GLU A 209 13.61 10.73 -5.02
N ALA A 210 12.42 10.13 -4.91
CA ALA A 210 11.34 10.27 -5.90
C ALA A 210 10.38 11.43 -5.59
N GLY A 211 10.83 12.39 -4.76
CA GLY A 211 10.00 13.45 -4.21
C GLY A 211 9.24 13.02 -2.95
N ILE A 212 8.70 14.01 -2.24
CA ILE A 212 8.05 13.83 -0.95
C ILE A 212 6.56 14.14 -1.08
N ALA A 213 5.70 13.15 -0.83
CA ALA A 213 4.26 13.31 -0.92
C ALA A 213 3.76 14.25 0.19
N TYR A 214 2.86 15.16 -0.15
CA TYR A 214 2.23 16.10 0.79
C TYR A 214 0.85 16.55 0.28
N ALA A 215 0.02 17.07 1.18
CA ALA A 215 -1.26 17.67 0.82
C ALA A 215 -1.25 19.18 1.03
N GLU A 216 -1.51 19.93 -0.03
CA GLU A 216 -1.60 21.38 0.03
C GLU A 216 -2.78 21.85 0.88
N THR A 217 -2.56 22.85 1.72
CA THR A 217 -3.63 23.41 2.56
C THR A 217 -4.70 24.05 1.68
N GLY A 218 -5.97 23.66 1.88
CA GLY A 218 -7.12 24.20 1.15
C GLY A 218 -7.35 23.59 -0.24
N VAL A 219 -6.56 22.59 -0.65
CA VAL A 219 -6.78 21.83 -1.88
C VAL A 219 -7.54 20.54 -1.53
N ALA A 220 -8.57 20.21 -2.31
CA ALA A 220 -9.25 18.94 -2.22
C ALA A 220 -8.53 17.91 -3.09
N TYR A 221 -8.19 16.76 -2.50
CA TYR A 221 -7.60 15.64 -3.22
C TYR A 221 -8.62 14.51 -3.38
N ARG A 222 -8.53 13.79 -4.49
CA ARG A 222 -9.33 12.60 -4.71
C ARG A 222 -8.86 11.50 -3.77
N PRO A 223 -9.77 10.83 -3.03
CA PRO A 223 -9.40 9.67 -2.23
C PRO A 223 -8.80 8.54 -3.06
N VAL A 224 -7.91 7.77 -2.45
CA VAL A 224 -7.37 6.54 -3.01
C VAL A 224 -8.05 5.36 -2.32
N ALA A 225 -8.91 4.65 -3.05
CA ALA A 225 -9.53 3.42 -2.56
C ALA A 225 -8.51 2.28 -2.52
N LYS A 226 -8.44 1.58 -1.40
CA LYS A 226 -7.66 0.35 -1.21
C LYS A 226 -8.43 -0.60 -0.32
N SER A 227 -8.43 -1.88 -0.68
CA SER A 227 -9.07 -2.93 0.08
C SER A 227 -8.10 -4.05 0.44
N ALA A 228 -8.12 -4.49 1.70
CA ALA A 228 -7.67 -5.81 2.07
C ALA A 228 -8.85 -6.78 1.95
N THR A 229 -8.83 -7.62 0.92
CA THR A 229 -9.87 -8.62 0.68
C THR A 229 -9.28 -10.01 0.81
N GLN A 230 -9.99 -10.93 1.46
CA GLN A 230 -9.58 -12.34 1.49
C GLN A 230 -9.58 -12.92 0.07
N SER A 231 -8.47 -13.53 -0.32
CA SER A 231 -8.38 -14.36 -1.53
C SER A 231 -8.68 -15.82 -1.17
N ASP A 232 -9.16 -16.59 -2.15
CA ASP A 232 -9.38 -18.05 -2.03
C ASP A 232 -10.31 -18.47 -0.88
N VAL A 233 -11.62 -18.32 -1.08
CA VAL A 233 -12.65 -18.79 -0.16
C VAL A 233 -13.28 -20.09 -0.66
N THR A 234 -14.09 -20.75 0.16
CA THR A 234 -14.94 -21.86 -0.30
C THR A 234 -16.34 -21.32 -0.61
N ALA A 235 -17.02 -21.87 -1.61
CA ALA A 235 -18.43 -21.56 -1.86
C ALA A 235 -19.27 -21.77 -0.60
N GLY A 236 -20.22 -20.87 -0.35
CA GLY A 236 -21.01 -20.74 0.87
C GLY A 236 -20.34 -19.93 2.00
N ALA A 237 -19.06 -19.56 1.87
CA ALA A 237 -18.37 -18.79 2.91
C ALA A 237 -18.74 -17.30 2.89
N ALA A 238 -18.77 -16.68 4.07
CA ALA A 238 -18.79 -15.24 4.22
C ALA A 238 -17.39 -14.67 3.94
N VAL A 239 -17.32 -13.66 3.07
CA VAL A 239 -16.10 -12.96 2.71
C VAL A 239 -16.10 -11.60 3.40
N MET A 240 -15.00 -11.26 4.06
CA MET A 240 -14.82 -9.94 4.67
C MET A 240 -14.08 -9.01 3.71
N LEU A 241 -14.62 -7.80 3.57
CA LEU A 241 -14.07 -6.70 2.79
C LEU A 241 -13.61 -5.61 3.77
N ASP A 242 -12.40 -5.10 3.61
CA ASP A 242 -11.83 -4.10 4.51
C ASP A 242 -11.23 -2.92 3.74
N GLY A 243 -11.96 -1.80 3.74
CA GLY A 243 -11.57 -0.56 3.08
C GLY A 243 -10.65 0.32 3.91
N SER A 244 -10.26 -0.09 5.12
CA SER A 244 -9.52 0.76 6.06
C SER A 244 -8.14 1.20 5.57
N ALA A 245 -7.61 0.56 4.53
CA ALA A 245 -6.36 0.95 3.87
C ALA A 245 -6.54 2.10 2.86
N SER A 246 -7.78 2.50 2.57
CA SER A 246 -8.06 3.67 1.73
C SER A 246 -7.64 4.95 2.46
N SER A 247 -7.18 5.94 1.70
CA SER A 247 -6.64 7.18 2.25
C SER A 247 -7.10 8.38 1.46
N ASP A 248 -7.23 9.51 2.15
CA ASP A 248 -7.31 10.83 1.55
C ASP A 248 -6.07 11.64 1.94
N ALA A 249 -5.51 12.40 1.00
CA ALA A 249 -4.24 13.08 1.24
C ALA A 249 -4.37 14.23 2.24
N ASN A 250 -5.50 14.94 2.29
CA ASN A 250 -5.77 15.98 3.28
C ASN A 250 -6.40 15.44 4.57
N GLY A 251 -6.57 14.13 4.70
CA GLY A 251 -7.08 13.47 5.90
C GLY A 251 -8.59 13.61 6.09
N ASP A 252 -9.34 13.94 5.03
CA ASP A 252 -10.79 14.00 5.09
C ASP A 252 -11.38 12.61 5.40
N ARG A 253 -12.51 12.60 6.12
CA ARG A 253 -13.18 11.34 6.51
C ARG A 253 -13.77 10.65 5.28
N LEU A 254 -13.48 9.36 5.13
CA LEU A 254 -13.97 8.55 4.03
C LEU A 254 -15.29 7.82 4.31
N LEU A 255 -16.15 7.82 3.29
CA LEU A 255 -17.30 6.94 3.10
C LEU A 255 -16.94 5.89 2.04
N TYR A 256 -17.53 4.70 2.16
CA TYR A 256 -17.18 3.54 1.35
C TYR A 256 -18.40 2.99 0.64
N ASP A 257 -18.28 2.80 -0.67
CA ASP A 257 -19.29 2.15 -1.50
C ASP A 257 -18.72 0.86 -2.08
N TRP A 258 -19.39 -0.25 -1.75
CA TRP A 258 -18.97 -1.60 -2.11
C TRP A 258 -19.95 -2.18 -3.11
N SER A 259 -19.41 -2.74 -4.20
CA SER A 259 -20.18 -3.55 -5.12
C SER A 259 -19.43 -4.85 -5.43
N VAL A 260 -20.18 -5.94 -5.53
CA VAL A 260 -19.64 -7.26 -5.85
C VAL A 260 -20.43 -7.83 -7.02
N THR A 261 -19.71 -8.18 -8.08
CA THR A 261 -20.27 -8.90 -9.24
C THR A 261 -19.98 -10.39 -9.11
N ASN A 262 -21.02 -11.20 -9.19
CA ASN A 262 -20.96 -12.65 -9.06
C ASN A 262 -20.38 -13.30 -10.33
N PRO A 263 -19.97 -14.59 -10.27
CA PRO A 263 -19.41 -15.30 -11.42
C PRO A 263 -20.32 -15.35 -12.65
N ASN A 264 -21.64 -15.28 -12.46
CA ASN A 264 -22.65 -15.26 -13.54
C ASN A 264 -22.97 -13.84 -14.05
N GLY A 265 -22.26 -12.81 -13.60
CA GLY A 265 -22.50 -11.40 -13.96
C GLY A 265 -23.61 -10.71 -13.15
N GLY A 266 -24.27 -11.40 -12.22
CA GLY A 266 -25.21 -10.81 -11.27
C GLY A 266 -24.54 -9.96 -10.19
N LYS A 267 -25.32 -9.31 -9.34
CA LYS A 267 -24.79 -8.57 -8.18
C LYS A 267 -24.95 -9.39 -6.90
N ALA A 268 -23.88 -9.52 -6.11
CA ALA A 268 -23.94 -10.05 -4.76
C ALA A 268 -24.58 -9.02 -3.82
N ILE A 269 -25.27 -9.52 -2.79
CA ILE A 269 -25.75 -8.69 -1.70
C ILE A 269 -24.56 -8.40 -0.79
N VAL A 270 -24.21 -7.13 -0.67
CA VAL A 270 -23.16 -6.65 0.24
C VAL A 270 -23.82 -6.06 1.48
N THR A 271 -23.38 -6.52 2.65
CA THR A 271 -23.82 -6.01 3.95
C THR A 271 -22.74 -5.09 4.54
N PRO A 272 -23.00 -3.78 4.68
CA PRO A 272 -22.06 -2.86 5.29
C PRO A 272 -21.80 -3.18 6.76
N LEU A 273 -20.56 -2.96 7.20
CA LEU A 273 -20.12 -3.07 8.58
C LEU A 273 -19.45 -1.76 9.02
N PRO A 274 -19.30 -1.51 10.34
CA PRO A 274 -18.60 -0.32 10.83
C PRO A 274 -17.15 -0.22 10.34
N ALA A 275 -16.58 0.99 10.45
CA ALA A 275 -15.18 1.28 10.13
C ALA A 275 -14.77 0.94 8.67
N GLY A 276 -15.66 1.14 7.71
CA GLY A 276 -15.37 0.96 6.29
C GLY A 276 -15.27 -0.49 5.82
N LYS A 277 -15.77 -1.43 6.64
CA LYS A 277 -15.81 -2.86 6.32
C LYS A 277 -17.14 -3.24 5.69
N ALA A 278 -17.17 -4.39 5.03
CA ALA A 278 -18.40 -4.99 4.52
C ALA A 278 -18.25 -6.52 4.43
N THR A 279 -19.35 -7.22 4.20
CA THR A 279 -19.32 -8.66 3.94
C THR A 279 -20.31 -9.06 2.86
N PHE A 280 -20.01 -10.13 2.15
CA PHE A 280 -20.94 -10.82 1.25
C PHE A 280 -20.76 -12.33 1.39
N ILE A 281 -21.74 -13.10 0.94
CA ILE A 281 -21.64 -14.56 0.87
C ILE A 281 -21.22 -14.95 -0.55
N ALA A 282 -20.12 -15.71 -0.68
CA ALA A 282 -19.73 -16.29 -1.95
C ALA A 282 -20.56 -17.55 -2.21
N ASP A 283 -21.81 -17.38 -2.65
CA ASP A 283 -22.83 -18.42 -2.75
C ASP A 283 -22.49 -19.58 -3.71
N MET A 284 -21.77 -19.30 -4.79
CA MET A 284 -21.30 -20.29 -5.76
C MET A 284 -19.79 -20.25 -5.98
N ALA A 285 -19.25 -21.34 -6.53
CA ALA A 285 -17.86 -21.39 -6.97
C ALA A 285 -17.66 -20.50 -8.20
N GLY A 286 -16.50 -19.85 -8.29
CA GLY A 286 -16.14 -18.96 -9.39
C GLY A 286 -15.44 -17.69 -8.92
N SER A 287 -15.25 -16.76 -9.84
CA SER A 287 -14.58 -15.48 -9.57
C SER A 287 -15.60 -14.37 -9.30
N TYR A 288 -15.50 -13.73 -8.14
CA TYR A 288 -16.27 -12.54 -7.79
C TYR A 288 -15.40 -11.30 -8.02
N SER A 289 -15.94 -10.32 -8.73
CA SER A 289 -15.28 -9.02 -8.91
C SER A 289 -15.77 -8.04 -7.86
N VAL A 290 -14.91 -7.72 -6.89
CA VAL A 290 -15.18 -6.75 -5.83
C VAL A 290 -14.69 -5.39 -6.29
N THR A 291 -15.54 -4.38 -6.24
CA THR A 291 -15.19 -2.97 -6.50
C THR A 291 -15.46 -2.12 -5.25
N LEU A 292 -14.47 -1.31 -4.88
CA LEU A 292 -14.55 -0.31 -3.82
C LEU A 292 -14.41 1.09 -4.41
N LEU A 293 -15.29 2.01 -4.01
CA LEU A 293 -15.15 3.44 -4.18
C LEU A 293 -15.07 4.12 -2.80
N ALA A 294 -14.10 5.01 -2.63
CA ALA A 294 -13.97 5.86 -1.45
C ALA A 294 -14.43 7.29 -1.78
N ASN A 295 -15.13 7.95 -0.86
CA ASN A 295 -15.70 9.28 -1.03
C ASN A 295 -15.45 10.13 0.23
N ASP A 296 -14.85 11.31 0.08
CA ASP A 296 -14.54 12.24 1.18
C ASP A 296 -15.64 13.30 1.44
N GLY A 297 -16.77 13.20 0.73
CA GLY A 297 -17.87 14.16 0.71
C GLY A 297 -17.76 15.21 -0.40
N LYS A 298 -16.66 15.25 -1.15
CA LYS A 298 -16.41 16.20 -2.25
C LYS A 298 -16.05 15.50 -3.56
N LEU A 299 -15.19 14.50 -3.48
CA LEU A 299 -14.59 13.74 -4.57
C LEU A 299 -14.76 12.24 -4.33
N VAL A 300 -14.77 11.49 -5.43
CA VAL A 300 -14.87 10.02 -5.42
C VAL A 300 -13.60 9.45 -6.02
N SER A 301 -13.08 8.39 -5.41
CA SER A 301 -11.89 7.67 -5.86
C SER A 301 -12.05 7.06 -7.25
N GLN A 302 -10.93 6.68 -7.86
CA GLN A 302 -10.97 5.64 -8.89
C GLN A 302 -11.45 4.31 -8.26
N PRO A 303 -12.09 3.42 -9.04
CA PRO A 303 -12.51 2.12 -8.54
C PRO A 303 -11.29 1.27 -8.22
N PHE A 304 -11.22 0.78 -6.98
CA PHE A 304 -10.30 -0.30 -6.62
C PHE A 304 -11.00 -1.63 -6.89
N GLN A 305 -10.39 -2.47 -7.75
CA GLN A 305 -10.96 -3.77 -8.11
C GLN A 305 -10.07 -4.92 -7.65
N HIS A 306 -10.69 -5.95 -7.09
CA HIS A 306 -10.02 -7.18 -6.65
C HIS A 306 -10.89 -8.41 -6.93
N LEU A 307 -10.26 -9.51 -7.33
CA LEU A 307 -10.94 -10.78 -7.57
C LEU A 307 -10.91 -11.67 -6.34
N VAL A 308 -12.08 -12.19 -5.94
CA VAL A 308 -12.18 -13.25 -4.93
C VAL A 308 -12.52 -14.55 -5.63
N LEU A 309 -11.62 -15.52 -5.56
CA LEU A 309 -11.87 -16.86 -6.07
C LEU A 309 -12.58 -17.70 -5.00
N ALA A 310 -13.80 -18.14 -5.27
CA ALA A 310 -14.50 -19.12 -4.46
C ALA A 310 -14.31 -20.51 -5.06
N LYS A 311 -13.66 -21.40 -4.32
CA LYS A 311 -13.48 -22.80 -4.71
C LYS A 311 -14.74 -23.59 -4.37
N ALA A 312 -15.07 -24.53 -5.25
CA ALA A 312 -16.05 -25.56 -4.98
C ALA A 312 -15.79 -26.20 -3.60
N ARG A 313 -16.87 -26.40 -2.83
CA ARG A 313 -16.78 -27.13 -1.59
C ARG A 313 -16.37 -28.57 -1.91
N ALA A 314 -15.30 -29.05 -1.27
CA ALA A 314 -14.91 -30.45 -1.40
C ALA A 314 -16.05 -31.31 -0.85
N VAL A 315 -16.67 -32.08 -1.73
CA VAL A 315 -17.62 -33.10 -1.33
C VAL A 315 -16.87 -34.40 -1.24
N ALA A 316 -17.11 -35.17 -0.17
CA ALA A 316 -16.59 -36.53 -0.06
C ALA A 316 -16.88 -37.28 -1.37
N PRO A 317 -15.96 -38.12 -1.87
CA PRO A 317 -16.25 -38.95 -3.04
C PRO A 317 -17.54 -39.71 -2.77
N ILE A 318 -18.61 -39.30 -3.44
CA ILE A 318 -19.78 -40.17 -3.56
C ILE A 318 -19.26 -41.34 -4.37
N ALA A 319 -19.46 -42.57 -3.88
CA ALA A 319 -19.11 -43.75 -4.66
C ALA A 319 -19.70 -43.56 -6.06
N ASP A 320 -18.85 -43.60 -7.08
CA ASP A 320 -19.26 -43.49 -8.48
C ASP A 320 -20.11 -44.71 -8.81
N THR A 321 -21.40 -44.59 -8.51
CA THR A 321 -22.43 -45.55 -8.83
C THR A 321 -23.06 -45.22 -10.19
N GLY A 322 -22.58 -44.17 -10.87
CA GLY A 322 -23.14 -43.66 -12.11
C GLY A 322 -24.53 -43.01 -11.98
N VAL A 323 -25.05 -42.80 -10.76
CA VAL A 323 -26.41 -42.30 -10.50
C VAL A 323 -26.42 -41.22 -9.43
N TYR A 324 -26.72 -39.98 -9.82
CA TYR A 324 -26.97 -38.87 -8.89
C TYR A 324 -28.44 -38.47 -8.98
N LYS A 325 -29.16 -38.52 -7.86
CA LYS A 325 -30.54 -37.98 -7.77
C LYS A 325 -30.45 -36.55 -7.24
N CYS A 326 -31.24 -35.63 -7.79
CA CYS A 326 -31.39 -34.27 -7.24
C CYS A 326 -31.81 -34.29 -5.76
N THR A 327 -32.54 -35.32 -5.33
CA THR A 327 -32.92 -35.53 -3.91
C THR A 327 -31.79 -36.07 -3.02
N ALA A 328 -30.69 -36.53 -3.62
CA ALA A 328 -29.55 -37.14 -2.92
C ALA A 328 -28.34 -36.21 -2.83
N ILE A 329 -28.43 -35.02 -3.43
CA ILE A 329 -27.41 -33.97 -3.37
C ILE A 329 -28.05 -32.68 -2.87
N ASP A 330 -27.39 -31.97 -1.97
CA ASP A 330 -27.84 -30.64 -1.56
C ASP A 330 -27.56 -29.61 -2.66
N HIS A 331 -28.20 -28.44 -2.55
CA HIS A 331 -28.11 -27.37 -3.54
C HIS A 331 -26.66 -26.90 -3.76
N ASP A 332 -25.86 -26.85 -2.70
CA ASP A 332 -24.46 -26.40 -2.75
C ASP A 332 -23.59 -27.38 -3.53
N LEU A 333 -23.78 -28.69 -3.32
CA LEU A 333 -23.12 -29.74 -4.09
C LEU A 333 -23.55 -29.71 -5.57
N ALA A 334 -24.83 -29.49 -5.85
CA ALA A 334 -25.33 -29.38 -7.21
C ALA A 334 -24.69 -28.19 -7.97
N LEU A 335 -24.62 -27.02 -7.32
CA LEU A 335 -23.93 -25.83 -7.84
C LEU A 335 -22.44 -26.07 -8.07
N SER A 336 -21.78 -26.73 -7.11
CA SER A 336 -20.36 -27.10 -7.21
C SER A 336 -20.08 -28.00 -8.41
N LEU A 337 -20.87 -29.06 -8.61
CA LEU A 337 -20.73 -29.95 -9.76
C LEU A 337 -21.02 -29.20 -11.08
N TYR A 338 -22.07 -28.39 -11.13
CA TYR A 338 -22.41 -27.59 -12.32
C TYR A 338 -21.26 -26.66 -12.72
N SER A 339 -20.65 -25.96 -11.75
CA SER A 339 -19.49 -25.08 -11.99
C SER A 339 -18.25 -25.82 -12.52
N GLN A 340 -18.15 -27.13 -12.28
CA GLN A 340 -17.10 -28.02 -12.80
C GLN A 340 -17.43 -28.58 -14.19
N GLY A 341 -18.53 -28.14 -14.82
CA GLY A 341 -18.96 -28.56 -16.16
C GLY A 341 -19.89 -29.76 -16.17
N HIS A 342 -20.43 -30.19 -15.02
CA HIS A 342 -21.40 -31.28 -14.95
C HIS A 342 -22.81 -30.80 -15.29
N THR A 343 -23.15 -30.77 -16.57
CA THR A 343 -24.43 -30.24 -17.10
C THR A 343 -25.64 -31.17 -16.93
N TYR A 344 -25.44 -32.42 -16.52
CA TYR A 344 -26.53 -33.41 -16.34
C TYR A 344 -27.47 -33.11 -15.15
N LEU A 345 -27.14 -32.09 -14.34
CA LEU A 345 -27.91 -31.64 -13.19
C LEU A 345 -28.88 -30.47 -13.51
N ASP A 346 -28.77 -29.88 -14.70
CA ASP A 346 -29.59 -28.78 -15.22
C ASP A 346 -30.32 -29.31 -16.46
N ARG A 347 -31.47 -29.95 -16.22
CA ARG A 347 -32.17 -30.73 -17.26
C ARG A 347 -32.77 -29.84 -18.34
N ASP A 348 -33.27 -28.67 -17.98
CA ASP A 348 -33.93 -27.71 -18.85
C ASP A 348 -32.97 -26.63 -19.40
N HIS A 349 -31.69 -26.67 -19.03
CA HIS A 349 -30.61 -25.82 -19.54
C HIS A 349 -30.83 -24.33 -19.24
N ASP A 350 -31.47 -24.02 -18.13
CA ASP A 350 -31.80 -22.66 -17.73
C ASP A 350 -30.73 -22.02 -16.82
N GLY A 351 -29.70 -22.81 -16.45
CA GLY A 351 -28.62 -22.39 -15.57
C GLY A 351 -28.83 -22.71 -14.09
N LYS A 352 -29.96 -23.34 -13.70
CA LYS A 352 -30.26 -23.72 -12.32
C LYS A 352 -30.15 -25.25 -12.13
N PRO A 353 -29.12 -25.74 -11.42
CA PRO A 353 -28.99 -27.16 -11.18
C PRO A 353 -30.00 -27.64 -10.10
N CYS A 354 -30.63 -28.79 -10.35
CA CYS A 354 -31.51 -29.51 -9.43
C CYS A 354 -32.77 -28.72 -9.00
N GLU A 355 -33.71 -28.51 -9.94
CA GLU A 355 -35.00 -27.90 -9.61
C GLU A 355 -35.92 -28.86 -8.82
N ALA A 356 -36.83 -28.29 -8.01
CA ALA A 356 -37.70 -29.04 -7.10
C ALA A 356 -38.62 -30.07 -7.80
N THR A 357 -38.81 -29.95 -9.12
CA THR A 357 -39.61 -30.87 -9.95
C THR A 357 -38.79 -31.99 -10.60
N ASP A 358 -37.45 -31.93 -10.56
CA ASP A 358 -36.58 -32.93 -11.18
C ASP A 358 -36.40 -34.14 -10.28
N LYS A 359 -37.25 -35.15 -10.46
CA LYS A 359 -37.19 -36.39 -9.67
C LYS A 359 -36.16 -37.41 -10.17
N THR A 360 -35.67 -37.30 -11.40
CA THR A 360 -34.72 -38.26 -12.01
C THR A 360 -34.08 -37.67 -13.27
N ALA A 361 -32.74 -37.61 -13.31
CA ALA A 361 -31.99 -37.57 -14.57
C ALA A 361 -31.57 -39.01 -14.90
N GLU A 362 -32.15 -39.61 -15.94
CA GLU A 362 -31.72 -40.92 -16.43
C GLU A 362 -30.49 -40.75 -17.34
N THR A 363 -29.33 -41.15 -16.82
CA THR A 363 -28.07 -41.59 -17.49
C THR A 363 -27.56 -40.87 -18.76
N PRO A 364 -26.26 -40.49 -18.82
CA PRO A 364 -25.49 -40.65 -20.04
C PRO A 364 -25.39 -42.15 -20.37
N VAL A 365 -25.68 -42.53 -21.61
CA VAL A 365 -25.60 -43.93 -22.06
C VAL A 365 -24.13 -44.39 -22.04
N THR A 366 -23.72 -45.12 -21.01
CA THR A 366 -22.54 -45.98 -21.04
C THR A 366 -22.96 -47.44 -21.20
N ALA A 367 -22.31 -48.12 -22.13
CA ALA A 367 -22.69 -49.44 -22.63
C ALA A 367 -22.67 -50.52 -21.52
N PRO A 368 -23.55 -51.53 -21.59
CA PRO A 368 -23.49 -52.66 -20.68
C PRO A 368 -22.21 -53.49 -20.89
N VAL A 369 -21.56 -53.83 -19.79
CA VAL A 369 -20.54 -54.87 -19.70
C VAL A 369 -21.20 -56.21 -20.07
N THR A 370 -20.80 -56.74 -21.22
CA THR A 370 -20.99 -58.12 -21.76
C THR A 370 -22.28 -58.91 -21.41
N PRO A 371 -23.12 -59.28 -22.40
CA PRO A 371 -24.25 -60.18 -22.19
C PRO A 371 -23.83 -61.66 -22.15
N PRO A 372 -24.57 -62.55 -21.45
CA PRO A 372 -24.42 -63.99 -21.61
C PRO A 372 -24.80 -64.40 -23.04
N THR A 373 -23.98 -65.26 -23.62
CA THR A 373 -24.16 -65.85 -24.95
C THR A 373 -25.44 -66.69 -25.01
N THR A 374 -26.52 -66.11 -25.53
CA THR A 374 -27.61 -66.90 -26.15
C THR A 374 -27.36 -66.98 -27.64
N THR A 375 -27.23 -68.21 -28.13
CA THR A 375 -26.80 -68.63 -29.46
C THR A 375 -27.49 -67.85 -30.60
N GLY A 376 -26.68 -67.19 -31.46
CA GLY A 376 -27.08 -66.71 -32.79
C GLY A 376 -27.67 -65.31 -32.91
N LYS A 377 -27.58 -64.44 -31.88
CA LYS A 377 -27.95 -63.02 -32.00
C LYS A 377 -26.94 -62.10 -31.31
N CYS A 378 -26.64 -60.97 -31.94
CA CYS A 378 -25.74 -59.92 -31.47
C CYS A 378 -26.54 -58.63 -31.26
N TRP A 379 -26.26 -57.92 -30.16
CA TRP A 379 -26.85 -56.61 -29.88
C TRP A 379 -26.12 -55.52 -30.68
N VAL A 380 -26.87 -54.65 -31.34
CA VAL A 380 -26.35 -53.44 -31.98
C VAL A 380 -26.70 -52.25 -31.10
N ASN A 381 -25.69 -51.51 -30.65
CA ASN A 381 -25.88 -50.33 -29.83
C ASN A 381 -26.68 -49.26 -30.59
N GLY A 382 -27.59 -48.59 -29.88
CA GLY A 382 -28.30 -47.42 -30.41
C GLY A 382 -27.34 -46.26 -30.68
N TYR A 383 -27.75 -45.33 -31.52
CA TYR A 383 -26.98 -44.13 -31.84
C TYR A 383 -27.89 -42.92 -32.00
N ARG A 384 -27.32 -41.72 -31.82
CA ARG A 384 -28.03 -40.45 -31.98
C ARG A 384 -27.71 -39.86 -33.35
N ARG A 385 -28.75 -39.49 -34.11
CA ARG A 385 -28.59 -38.83 -35.41
C ARG A 385 -28.15 -37.38 -35.21
N SER A 386 -27.57 -36.76 -36.24
CA SER A 386 -27.15 -35.35 -36.23
C SER A 386 -28.29 -34.37 -35.96
N ASN A 387 -29.54 -34.77 -36.18
CA ASN A 387 -30.75 -34.01 -35.85
C ASN A 387 -31.30 -34.28 -34.43
N GLY A 388 -30.52 -34.90 -33.55
CA GLY A 388 -30.84 -35.12 -32.14
C GLY A 388 -31.79 -36.29 -31.84
N THR A 389 -32.35 -36.96 -32.86
CA THR A 389 -33.23 -38.12 -32.67
C THR A 389 -32.43 -39.35 -32.25
N TYR A 390 -32.84 -40.01 -31.16
CA TYR A 390 -32.21 -41.25 -30.68
C TYR A 390 -32.86 -42.48 -31.33
N VAL A 391 -32.03 -43.38 -31.87
CA VAL A 391 -32.48 -44.69 -32.37
C VAL A 391 -32.09 -45.74 -31.34
N SER A 392 -33.10 -46.43 -30.79
CA SER A 392 -32.89 -47.50 -29.81
C SER A 392 -32.10 -48.67 -30.40
N GLY A 393 -31.26 -49.30 -29.59
CA GLY A 393 -30.52 -50.50 -29.98
C GLY A 393 -31.45 -51.67 -30.31
N TYR A 394 -30.95 -52.62 -31.09
CA TYR A 394 -31.75 -53.77 -31.50
C TYR A 394 -30.90 -55.05 -31.61
N TRP A 395 -31.56 -56.19 -31.47
CA TRP A 395 -30.95 -57.50 -31.68
C TRP A 395 -30.96 -57.86 -33.17
N ARG A 396 -29.81 -58.25 -33.72
CA ARG A 396 -29.73 -58.86 -35.06
C ARG A 396 -29.18 -60.27 -34.96
N LYS A 397 -29.48 -61.11 -35.96
CA LYS A 397 -28.68 -62.33 -36.14
C LYS A 397 -27.25 -61.92 -36.46
N CYS A 398 -26.32 -62.54 -35.75
CA CYS A 398 -25.01 -62.81 -36.29
C CYS A 398 -25.08 -64.24 -36.86
#